data_AF-A0A926SNS3-F1
#
_entry.id   AF-A0A926SNS3-F1
#
_cell.length_a   1.000
_cell.length_b   1.000
_cell.length_c   1.000
_cell.angle_alpha   90.00
_cell.angle_beta   90.00
_cell.angle_gamma   90.00
#
_symmetry.space_group_name_H-M   'P 1'
#
loop_
_entity.id
_entity.type
_entity.pdbx_description
1 polymer ?
#
loop_
_entity_poly.entity_id
_entity_poly.type
_entity_poly.pdbx_seq_one_letter_code
_entity_poly.pdbx_strand_id
1 'polypeptide(L)'
;MKDAGMPRFNIGSADLSEEDIDWFKVACNLSGESIRAKIGHIITGHLTRFKSQYVRKVDYVARQYGVTWEEAFILLRQKSPPFTEEDLVWARSQPPLALREQEVNSKIGYEALEEEDSGNSVDSNPS
;
A
#
# COMPACT_ATOMS: atom_id res chain seq x y z
N MET A 1 6.61 -31.12 1.58
CA MET A 1 6.50 -29.74 2.04
C MET A 1 5.76 -28.97 0.96
N LYS A 2 4.62 -28.33 1.26
CA LYS A 2 3.98 -27.43 0.29
C LYS A 2 4.84 -26.18 0.20
N ASP A 3 5.26 -25.80 -1.00
CA ASP A 3 5.81 -24.47 -1.26
C ASP A 3 4.74 -23.45 -0.86
N ALA A 4 4.96 -22.78 0.26
CA ALA A 4 4.21 -21.58 0.59
C ALA A 4 4.68 -20.52 -0.41
N GLY A 5 3.99 -20.41 -1.55
CA GLY A 5 4.29 -19.43 -2.58
C GLY A 5 4.43 -18.04 -1.96
N MET A 6 5.50 -17.32 -2.33
CA MET A 6 5.75 -15.99 -1.77
C MET A 6 4.52 -15.09 -1.98
N PRO A 7 4.06 -14.38 -0.93
CA PRO A 7 2.94 -13.46 -1.05
C PRO A 7 3.26 -12.41 -2.11
N ARG A 8 2.38 -12.30 -3.12
CA ARG A 8 2.53 -11.35 -4.22
C ARG A 8 1.76 -10.08 -3.86
N PHE A 9 2.44 -8.95 -3.90
CA PHE A 9 1.82 -7.64 -3.77
C PHE A 9 1.78 -6.98 -5.16
N ASN A 10 0.57 -6.72 -5.68
CA ASN A 10 0.41 -5.99 -6.94
C ASN A 10 0.37 -4.49 -6.64
N ILE A 11 1.33 -3.74 -7.20
CA ILE A 11 1.53 -2.32 -6.89
C ILE A 11 0.84 -1.41 -7.94
N GLY A 12 0.08 -1.99 -8.88
CA GLY A 12 -0.58 -1.24 -9.94
C GLY A 12 0.41 -0.45 -10.83
N SER A 13 -0.08 0.62 -11.45
CA SER A 13 0.72 1.63 -12.16
C SER A 13 0.84 2.89 -11.31
N ALA A 14 2.07 3.40 -11.17
CA ALA A 14 2.33 4.69 -10.55
C ALA A 14 2.77 5.67 -11.63
N ASP A 15 2.11 6.82 -11.70
CA ASP A 15 2.54 7.92 -12.57
C ASP A 15 3.76 8.59 -11.93
N LEU A 16 4.89 8.53 -12.65
CA LEU A 16 6.16 9.12 -12.25
C LEU A 16 6.64 10.06 -13.35
N SER A 17 7.47 11.03 -12.97
CA SER A 17 8.15 11.85 -13.97
C SER A 17 9.12 10.99 -14.80
N GLU A 18 9.38 11.38 -16.04
CA GLU A 18 10.36 10.67 -16.89
C GLU A 18 11.73 10.59 -16.23
N GLU A 19 12.16 11.68 -15.58
CA GLU A 19 13.43 11.74 -14.84
C GLU A 19 13.47 10.72 -13.69
N ASP A 20 12.39 10.61 -12.90
CA ASP A 20 12.32 9.63 -11.80
C ASP A 20 12.37 8.19 -12.33
N ILE A 21 11.70 7.93 -13.46
CA ILE A 21 11.72 6.61 -14.11
C ILE A 21 13.14 6.25 -14.53
N ASP A 22 13.87 7.18 -15.13
CA ASP A 22 15.23 6.92 -15.61
C ASP A 22 16.20 6.71 -14.45
N TRP A 23 16.12 7.53 -13.40
CA TRP A 23 16.89 7.31 -12.17
C TRP A 23 16.57 5.98 -11.51
N PHE A 24 15.30 5.57 -11.51
CA PHE A 24 14.89 4.29 -10.95
C PHE A 24 15.48 3.11 -11.73
N LYS A 25 15.45 3.18 -13.07
CA LYS A 25 16.08 2.17 -13.95
C LYS A 25 17.59 2.09 -13.72
N VAL A 26 18.27 3.24 -13.59
CA VAL A 26 19.71 3.30 -13.26
C VAL A 26 19.97 2.60 -11.92
N ALA A 27 19.17 2.90 -10.89
CA ALA A 27 19.31 2.28 -9.58
C ALA A 27 19.09 0.76 -9.62
N CYS A 28 18.14 0.27 -10.43
CA CYS A 28 17.92 -1.16 -10.65
C CYS A 28 19.16 -1.81 -11.30
N ASN A 29 19.67 -1.23 -12.39
CA ASN A 29 20.85 -1.73 -13.10
C ASN A 29 22.10 -1.78 -12.21
N LEU A 30 22.34 -0.74 -11.40
CA LEU A 30 23.48 -0.69 -10.48
C LEU A 30 23.39 -1.75 -9.37
N SER A 31 22.18 -2.15 -8.98
CA SER A 31 21.98 -3.17 -7.94
C SER A 31 21.80 -4.59 -8.50
N GLY A 32 21.70 -4.76 -9.83
CA GLY A 32 21.39 -6.05 -10.44
C GLY A 32 19.99 -6.57 -10.07
N GLU A 33 19.09 -5.69 -9.63
CA GLU A 33 17.76 -6.05 -9.15
C GLU A 33 16.71 -5.79 -10.23
N SER A 34 15.68 -6.63 -10.28
CA SER A 34 14.47 -6.30 -11.05
C SER A 34 13.76 -5.09 -10.44
N ILE A 35 13.01 -4.35 -11.26
CA ILE A 35 12.19 -3.21 -10.81
C ILE A 35 11.32 -3.60 -9.60
N ARG A 36 10.63 -4.75 -9.65
CA ARG A 36 9.77 -5.23 -8.56
C ARG A 36 10.56 -5.52 -7.28
N ALA A 37 11.73 -6.17 -7.39
CA ALA A 37 12.59 -6.44 -6.25
C ALA A 37 13.10 -5.14 -5.62
N LYS A 38 13.50 -4.18 -6.46
CA LYS A 38 13.99 -2.87 -6.02
C LYS A 38 12.94 -2.09 -5.24
N ILE A 39 11.70 -2.08 -5.72
CA ILE A 39 10.58 -1.45 -5.02
C ILE A 39 10.39 -2.10 -3.64
N GLY A 40 10.38 -3.43 -3.57
CA GLY A 40 10.28 -4.16 -2.30
C GLY A 40 11.39 -3.80 -1.31
N HIS A 41 12.64 -3.72 -1.78
CA HIS A 41 13.78 -3.29 -0.95
C HIS A 41 13.65 -1.84 -0.48
N ILE A 42 13.26 -0.91 -1.35
CA ILE A 42 13.07 0.50 -0.97
C ILE A 42 11.99 0.62 0.09
N ILE A 43 10.83 0.00 -0.11
CA ILE A 43 9.72 0.02 0.85
C ILE A 43 10.17 -0.56 2.18
N THR A 44 10.82 -1.73 2.16
CA THR A 44 11.29 -2.41 3.38
C THR A 44 12.31 -1.57 4.13
N GLY A 45 13.31 -1.03 3.42
CA GLY A 45 14.35 -0.19 4.01
C GLY A 45 13.78 1.10 4.60
N HIS A 46 12.87 1.73 3.88
CA HIS A 46 12.18 2.94 4.32
C HIS A 46 11.35 2.70 5.58
N LEU A 47 10.47 1.69 5.56
CA LEU A 47 9.64 1.36 6.73
C LEU A 47 10.49 0.93 7.92
N THR A 48 11.53 0.12 7.72
CA THR A 48 12.44 -0.29 8.81
C THR A 48 13.11 0.92 9.47
N ARG A 49 13.58 1.87 8.67
CA ARG A 49 14.31 3.06 9.16
C ARG A 49 13.39 4.08 9.84
N PHE A 50 12.21 4.30 9.29
CA PHE A 50 11.33 5.39 9.71
C PHE A 50 10.15 4.94 10.59
N LYS A 51 9.96 3.62 10.82
CA LYS A 51 8.88 3.08 11.67
C LYS A 51 8.76 3.80 13.01
N SER A 52 9.87 3.99 13.72
CA SER A 52 9.85 4.65 15.03
C SER A 52 9.40 6.11 14.95
N GLN A 53 9.73 6.81 13.86
CA GLN A 53 9.31 8.19 13.62
C GLN A 53 7.82 8.25 13.30
N TYR A 54 7.31 7.31 12.51
CA TYR A 54 5.88 7.20 12.23
C TYR A 54 5.07 6.95 13.50
N VAL A 55 5.47 5.95 14.31
CA VAL A 55 4.81 5.67 15.60
C VAL A 55 4.81 6.91 16.49
N ARG A 56 5.97 7.57 16.64
CA ARG A 56 6.07 8.81 17.44
C ARG A 56 5.18 9.93 16.92
N LYS A 57 5.03 10.07 15.61
CA LYS A 57 4.18 11.10 15.01
C LYS A 57 2.70 10.84 15.29
N VAL A 58 2.27 9.58 15.17
CA VAL A 58 0.89 9.19 15.49
C VAL A 58 0.62 9.37 16.99
N ASP A 59 1.54 8.92 17.86
CA ASP A 59 1.44 9.12 19.32
C ASP A 59 1.34 10.59 19.72
N TYR A 60 2.10 11.45 19.02
CA TYR A 60 2.07 12.88 19.26
C TYR A 60 0.69 13.45 18.91
N VAL A 61 0.14 13.12 17.74
CA VAL A 61 -1.18 13.58 17.31
C VAL A 61 -2.28 13.08 18.24
N ALA A 62 -2.25 11.78 18.60
CA ALA A 62 -3.21 11.18 19.52
C ALA A 62 -3.29 11.97 20.85
N ARG A 63 -2.12 12.29 21.43
CA ARG A 63 -2.04 13.07 22.67
C ARG A 63 -2.45 14.53 22.49
N GLN A 64 -2.07 15.17 21.40
CA GLN A 64 -2.38 16.58 21.16
C GLN A 64 -3.88 16.83 20.96
N TYR A 65 -4.58 15.92 20.28
CA TYR A 65 -6.00 16.08 19.93
C TYR A 65 -6.94 15.24 20.80
N GLY A 66 -6.43 14.50 21.79
CA GLY A 66 -7.24 13.70 22.70
C GLY A 66 -8.01 12.58 21.99
N VAL A 67 -7.40 11.97 20.98
CA VAL A 67 -7.96 10.87 20.18
C VAL A 67 -7.15 9.59 20.42
N THR A 68 -7.71 8.45 20.06
CA THR A 68 -6.98 7.18 20.13
C THR A 68 -5.85 7.14 19.10
N TRP A 69 -4.92 6.20 19.27
CA TRP A 69 -3.84 5.99 18.32
C TRP A 69 -4.36 5.65 16.93
N GLU A 70 -5.38 4.79 16.84
CA GLU A 70 -5.99 4.38 15.58
C GLU A 70 -6.68 5.55 14.86
N GLU A 71 -7.42 6.36 15.60
CA GLU A 71 -8.06 7.58 15.07
C GLU A 71 -7.01 8.56 14.52
N ALA A 72 -5.91 8.78 15.27
CA ALA A 72 -4.80 9.61 14.82
C ALA A 72 -4.12 9.07 13.56
N PHE A 73 -3.94 7.75 13.46
CA PHE A 73 -3.39 7.10 12.26
C PHE A 73 -4.28 7.32 11.04
N ILE A 74 -5.59 7.15 11.21
CA ILE A 74 -6.59 7.37 10.16
C ILE A 74 -6.59 8.83 9.68
N LEU A 75 -6.53 9.79 10.61
CA LEU A 75 -6.46 11.22 10.29
C LEU A 75 -5.23 11.55 9.46
N LEU A 76 -4.06 11.10 9.91
CA LEU A 76 -2.78 11.37 9.25
C LEU A 76 -2.66 10.73 7.86
N ARG A 77 -3.44 9.69 7.57
CA ARG A 77 -3.52 9.12 6.21
C ARG A 77 -4.20 10.05 5.22
N GLN A 78 -5.21 10.80 5.66
CA GLN A 78 -6.05 11.62 4.77
C GLN A 78 -5.61 13.08 4.71
N LYS A 79 -5.11 13.63 5.82
CA LYS A 79 -4.85 15.07 5.97
C LYS A 79 -3.65 15.36 6.86
N SER A 80 -3.03 16.51 6.64
CA SER A 80 -2.02 17.09 7.53
C SER A 80 -2.66 18.06 8.54
N PRO A 81 -2.19 18.09 9.80
CA PRO A 81 -2.66 19.03 10.81
C PRO A 81 -2.43 20.50 10.39
N PRO A 82 -3.22 21.46 10.92
CA PRO A 82 -4.18 21.32 12.01
C PRO A 82 -5.50 20.63 11.63
N PHE A 83 -6.09 19.91 12.59
CA PHE A 83 -7.38 19.22 12.43
C PHE A 83 -8.51 20.05 13.01
N THR A 84 -9.66 20.08 12.33
CA THR A 84 -10.89 20.71 12.82
C THR A 84 -11.69 19.75 13.68
N GLU A 85 -12.72 20.22 14.40
CA GLU A 85 -13.57 19.32 15.19
C GLU A 85 -14.31 18.31 14.31
N GLU A 86 -14.71 18.71 13.10
CA GLU A 86 -15.34 17.81 12.12
C GLU A 86 -14.41 16.66 11.73
N ASP A 87 -13.10 16.93 11.57
CA ASP A 87 -12.10 15.89 11.30
C ASP A 87 -12.05 14.88 12.46
N LEU A 88 -12.05 15.36 13.72
CA LEU A 88 -11.98 14.51 14.91
C LEU A 88 -13.25 13.66 15.07
N VAL A 89 -14.42 14.24 14.85
CA VAL A 89 -15.71 13.52 14.86
C VAL A 89 -15.73 12.45 13.77
N TRP A 90 -15.25 12.78 12.57
CA TRP A 90 -15.14 11.82 11.48
C TRP A 90 -14.17 10.67 11.81
N ALA A 91 -13.03 10.96 12.43
CA ALA A 91 -12.06 9.93 12.80
C ALA A 91 -12.64 8.93 13.80
N ARG A 92 -13.35 9.42 14.82
CA ARG A 92 -14.04 8.62 15.84
C ARG A 92 -15.17 7.76 15.28
N SER A 93 -15.77 8.16 14.15
CA SER A 93 -16.84 7.41 13.50
C SER A 93 -16.35 6.30 12.57
N GLN A 94 -15.04 6.21 12.32
CA GLN A 94 -14.48 5.14 11.49
C GLN A 94 -14.49 3.80 12.25
N PRO A 95 -14.70 2.67 11.55
CA PRO A 95 -14.58 1.36 12.17
C PRO A 95 -13.13 1.10 12.62
N PRO A 96 -12.93 0.30 13.68
CA PRO A 96 -11.60 -0.15 14.11
C PRO A 96 -10.76 -0.69 12.95
N LEU A 97 -9.46 -0.38 12.93
CA LEU A 97 -8.58 -0.74 11.81
C LEU A 97 -8.52 -2.26 11.56
N ALA A 98 -8.64 -3.07 12.62
CA ALA A 98 -8.68 -4.52 12.54
C ALA A 98 -9.84 -5.06 11.68
N LEU A 99 -10.98 -4.35 11.62
CA LEU A 99 -12.10 -4.71 10.76
C LEU A 99 -11.87 -4.26 9.31
N ARG A 100 -11.20 -3.12 9.11
CA ARG A 100 -10.83 -2.62 7.78
C ARG A 100 -9.83 -3.52 7.05
N GLU A 101 -8.87 -4.11 7.77
CA GLU A 101 -7.92 -5.06 7.17
C GLU A 101 -8.64 -6.32 6.65
N GLN A 102 -9.66 -6.80 7.36
CA GLN A 102 -10.48 -7.93 6.91
C GLN A 102 -11.32 -7.58 5.67
N GLU A 103 -11.88 -6.37 5.59
CA GLU A 103 -12.64 -5.89 4.43
C GLU A 103 -11.77 -5.66 3.18
N VAL A 104 -10.54 -5.16 3.34
CA VAL A 104 -9.62 -4.98 2.21
C VAL A 104 -9.12 -6.33 1.71
N ASN A 105 -8.77 -7.25 2.62
CA ASN A 105 -8.33 -8.59 2.25
C ASN A 105 -9.44 -9.41 1.58
N SER A 106 -10.71 -9.22 1.97
CA SER A 106 -11.84 -9.89 1.34
C SER A 106 -12.14 -9.33 -0.06
N LYS A 107 -12.10 -8.01 -0.26
CA LYS A 107 -12.29 -7.38 -1.59
C LYS A 107 -11.24 -7.79 -2.63
N ILE A 108 -9.97 -7.87 -2.22
CA ILE A 108 -8.88 -8.36 -3.09
C ILE A 108 -9.13 -9.83 -3.52
N GLY A 109 -9.78 -10.62 -2.68
CA GLY A 109 -10.14 -12.01 -2.99
C GLY A 109 -11.26 -12.17 -4.03
N TYR A 110 -12.13 -11.17 -4.21
CA TYR A 110 -13.21 -11.23 -5.20
C TYR A 110 -12.77 -10.71 -6.59
N GLU A 111 -11.94 -9.67 -6.65
CA GLU A 111 -11.43 -9.15 -7.94
C GLU A 111 -10.52 -10.15 -8.66
N ALA A 112 -9.82 -11.04 -7.93
CA ALA A 112 -8.96 -12.06 -8.52
C ALA A 112 -9.72 -13.24 -9.18
N LEU A 113 -11.04 -13.33 -9.03
CA LEU A 113 -11.85 -14.43 -9.58
C LEU A 113 -12.62 -14.04 -10.85
N GLU A 114 -12.68 -12.76 -11.21
CA GLU A 114 -13.43 -12.29 -12.39
C GLU A 114 -12.58 -12.14 -13.67
N GLU A 115 -11.25 -12.19 -13.58
CA GLU A 115 -10.36 -12.00 -14.75
C GLU A 115 -9.96 -13.29 -15.51
N GLU A 116 -10.33 -14.49 -15.04
CA GLU A 116 -9.90 -15.74 -15.70
C GLU A 116 -10.86 -16.33 -16.77
N ASP A 117 -12.02 -15.73 -17.05
CA ASP A 117 -13.04 -16.36 -17.93
C ASP A 117 -13.38 -15.61 -19.24
N SER A 118 -12.50 -14.72 -19.73
CA SER A 118 -12.70 -14.09 -21.04
C SER A 118 -11.44 -14.12 -21.91
N GLY A 119 -11.16 -15.28 -22.52
CA GLY A 119 -10.10 -15.33 -23.53
C GLY A 119 -9.70 -16.72 -24.01
N ASN A 120 -10.63 -17.47 -24.61
CA ASN A 120 -10.20 -18.58 -25.48
C ASN A 120 -11.16 -18.77 -26.67
N SER A 121 -10.96 -18.01 -27.75
CA SER A 121 -11.36 -18.41 -29.09
C SER A 121 -10.10 -18.57 -29.93
N VAL A 122 -9.76 -19.84 -30.19
CA VAL A 122 -8.59 -20.31 -30.92
C VAL A 122 -8.74 -19.99 -32.41
N ASP A 123 -7.88 -19.11 -32.94
CA ASP A 123 -7.66 -18.99 -34.38
C ASP A 123 -6.97 -20.26 -34.88
N SER A 124 -7.71 -21.09 -35.63
CA SER A 124 -7.16 -22.21 -36.37
C SER A 124 -7.04 -21.82 -37.84
N ASN A 125 -5.83 -21.46 -38.28
CA ASN A 125 -5.49 -21.34 -39.69
C ASN A 125 -4.71 -22.60 -40.11
N PRO A 126 -5.15 -23.35 -41.14
CA PRO A 126 -4.27 -24.28 -41.82
C PRO A 126 -3.94 -23.79 -43.24
N SER A 127 -2.64 -23.56 -43.44
CA SER A 127 -1.83 -23.70 -44.65
C SER A 127 -2.25 -23.01 -45.95
#